data_AF-A0A8S1UQN9-F1
#
_entry.id   AF-A0A8S1UQN9-F1
#
_cell.length_a   1.000
_cell.length_b   1.000
_cell.length_c   1.000
_cell.angle_alpha   90.00
_cell.angle_beta   90.00
_cell.angle_gamma   90.00
#
_symmetry.space_group_name_H-M   'P 1'
#
loop_
_entity.id
_entity.type
_entity.pdbx_description
1 polymer ?
#
loop_
_entity_poly.entity_id
_entity_poly.type
_entity_poly.pdbx_seq_one_letter_code
_entity_poly.pdbx_strand_id
1 'polypeptide(L)'
;MNQKNFYTKHNKIEQNQELLFSSRNRVRSAFQDISNMNFTFINQQEKSLKQQKEEIKIQKGKRRNAIIPVNIGRMLIQVENAEFQQINYQLRSGKESEKDILSYFDKFRCEIYQYELVIEQQLNKLNIDQHDFTGEQLERVLDWMVYKMKKFRKVTIETIFKAIELVYQYLQNTIHLTFKELELISGCSIYISSKLVDLYPIYIDDLCQEVLQSKYYNSDILQQERKMCQILNYSLCFTTSSQLVHRILMDLRDLIEQIYDKEKVEQLRQKIIDNLLYMEIGQEFRQISQCNKALACILLTMIEENIESRVVII
;
A
#
# COMPACT_ATOMS: atom_id res chain seq x y z
N MET A 1 26.35 -24.54 -33.94
CA MET A 1 26.33 -23.10 -33.59
C MET A 1 25.29 -22.88 -32.48
N ASN A 2 25.56 -21.98 -31.53
CA ASN A 2 24.67 -21.50 -30.42
C ASN A 2 24.90 -21.98 -28.98
N GLN A 3 26.16 -22.20 -28.56
CA GLN A 3 26.52 -22.18 -27.12
C GLN A 3 26.84 -20.77 -26.59
N LYS A 4 27.12 -19.79 -27.46
CA LYS A 4 27.46 -18.40 -27.07
C LYS A 4 26.27 -17.56 -26.55
N ASN A 5 25.02 -17.97 -26.82
CA ASN A 5 23.82 -17.22 -26.40
C ASN A 5 23.31 -17.59 -24.99
N PHE A 6 23.79 -18.68 -24.40
CA PHE A 6 23.44 -19.06 -23.03
C PHE A 6 24.29 -18.32 -22.00
N TYR A 7 25.59 -18.14 -22.27
CA TYR A 7 26.51 -17.42 -21.39
C TYR A 7 26.19 -15.93 -21.24
N THR A 8 25.76 -15.26 -22.32
CA THR A 8 25.36 -13.84 -22.27
C THR A 8 24.07 -13.60 -21.49
N LYS A 9 23.20 -14.61 -21.38
CA LYS A 9 21.95 -14.54 -20.61
C LYS A 9 22.18 -14.76 -19.12
N HIS A 10 23.10 -15.67 -18.75
CA HIS A 10 23.53 -15.89 -17.37
C HIS A 10 24.26 -14.67 -16.78
N ASN A 11 25.16 -14.04 -17.53
CA ASN A 11 25.85 -12.83 -17.06
C ASN A 11 24.92 -11.63 -16.83
N LYS A 12 23.81 -11.52 -17.59
CA LYS A 12 22.77 -10.50 -17.34
C LYS A 12 21.91 -10.81 -16.11
N ILE A 13 21.79 -12.09 -15.73
CA ILE A 13 21.04 -12.52 -14.53
C ILE A 13 21.87 -12.24 -13.28
N GLU A 14 23.17 -12.52 -13.30
CA GLU A 14 24.08 -12.22 -12.18
C GLU A 14 24.23 -10.70 -11.97
N GLN A 15 24.33 -9.91 -13.05
CA GLN A 15 24.38 -8.44 -12.94
C GLN A 15 23.10 -7.83 -12.34
N ASN A 16 21.92 -8.35 -12.66
CA ASN A 16 20.66 -7.87 -12.09
C ASN A 16 20.49 -8.28 -10.62
N GLN A 17 21.00 -9.46 -10.22
CA GLN A 17 21.02 -9.87 -8.82
C GLN A 17 22.02 -9.03 -8.01
N GLU A 18 23.22 -8.75 -8.54
CA GLU A 18 24.20 -7.86 -7.90
C GLU A 18 23.69 -6.41 -7.75
N LEU A 19 22.94 -5.89 -8.73
CA LEU A 19 22.27 -4.59 -8.62
C LEU A 19 21.24 -4.57 -7.49
N LEU A 20 20.42 -5.61 -7.35
CA LEU A 20 19.45 -5.74 -6.25
C LEU A 20 20.14 -5.86 -4.89
N PHE A 21 21.26 -6.59 -4.79
CA PHE A 21 22.06 -6.68 -3.56
C PHE A 21 22.75 -5.35 -3.19
N SER A 22 23.22 -4.60 -4.19
CA SER A 22 23.78 -3.25 -4.02
C SER A 22 22.73 -2.26 -3.50
N SER A 23 21.54 -2.26 -4.09
CA SER A 23 20.41 -1.44 -3.63
C SER A 23 19.97 -1.82 -2.21
N ARG A 24 19.89 -3.14 -1.91
CA ARG A 24 19.57 -3.67 -0.57
C ARG A 24 20.51 -3.15 0.52
N ASN A 25 21.81 -3.06 0.24
CA ASN A 25 22.79 -2.56 1.21
C ASN A 25 22.73 -1.02 1.38
N ARG A 26 22.47 -0.26 0.31
CA ARG A 26 22.32 1.21 0.39
C ARG A 26 21.04 1.62 1.11
N VAL A 27 19.93 0.96 0.80
CA VAL A 27 18.64 1.14 1.46
C VAL A 27 18.81 0.91 2.97
N ARG A 28 19.39 -0.23 3.38
CA ARG A 28 19.63 -0.52 4.81
C ARG A 28 20.49 0.53 5.51
N SER A 29 21.54 1.03 4.87
CA SER A 29 22.40 2.09 5.44
C SER A 29 21.63 3.40 5.67
N ALA A 30 20.85 3.85 4.68
CA ALA A 30 20.08 5.09 4.79
C ALA A 30 18.98 5.01 5.86
N PHE A 31 18.41 3.83 6.09
CA PHE A 31 17.35 3.64 7.09
C PHE A 31 17.84 3.57 8.53
N GLN A 32 19.07 3.09 8.75
CA GLN A 32 19.68 3.06 10.09
C GLN A 32 19.91 4.48 10.64
N ASP A 33 20.04 5.46 9.74
CA ASP A 33 20.16 6.88 10.08
C ASP A 33 18.79 7.53 10.40
N ILE A 34 17.71 7.10 9.72
CA ILE A 34 16.35 7.65 9.90
C ILE A 34 15.69 7.13 11.19
N SER A 35 15.93 5.86 11.56
CA SER A 35 15.34 5.25 12.78
C SER A 35 15.80 5.89 14.08
N ASN A 36 16.86 6.71 14.05
CA ASN A 36 17.40 7.41 15.22
C ASN A 36 16.73 8.78 15.49
N MET A 37 15.78 9.20 14.65
CA MET A 37 15.00 10.43 14.89
C MET A 37 13.80 10.11 15.81
N ASN A 38 13.97 10.32 17.12
CA ASN A 38 12.89 10.23 18.10
C ASN A 38 11.91 11.40 17.93
N PHE A 39 10.66 11.14 17.53
CA PHE A 39 9.56 12.09 17.62
C PHE A 39 8.79 11.86 18.92
N THR A 40 9.02 12.68 19.94
CA THR A 40 8.25 12.65 21.19
C THR A 40 6.98 13.47 21.08
N PHE A 41 5.81 12.82 21.15
CA PHE A 41 4.51 13.48 21.37
C PHE A 41 3.97 13.15 22.77
N ILE A 42 3.61 14.20 23.51
CA ILE A 42 3.11 14.17 24.88
C ILE A 42 1.63 13.75 24.86
N ASN A 43 1.32 12.64 25.53
CA ASN A 43 -0.04 12.14 25.74
C ASN A 43 -0.69 12.80 26.96
N GLN A 44 -1.91 13.31 26.81
CA GLN A 44 -2.79 13.58 27.95
C GLN A 44 -4.25 13.20 27.63
N GLN A 45 -4.78 12.38 28.55
CA GLN A 45 -6.17 12.25 28.96
C GLN A 45 -7.03 11.16 28.32
N GLU A 46 -6.87 9.98 28.91
CA GLU A 46 -8.00 9.18 29.40
C GLU A 46 -8.91 10.03 30.31
N LYS A 47 -10.19 10.18 29.96
CA LYS A 47 -11.37 10.19 30.86
C LYS A 47 -12.58 10.83 30.17
N SER A 48 -13.35 10.05 29.40
CA SER A 48 -14.80 10.27 29.23
C SER A 48 -15.43 9.32 28.20
N LEU A 49 -15.52 8.02 28.50
CA LEU A 49 -16.38 7.10 27.75
C LEU A 49 -17.21 6.26 28.72
N LYS A 50 -18.05 6.98 29.49
CA LYS A 50 -19.20 6.44 30.20
C LYS A 50 -20.39 7.37 29.99
N GLN A 51 -20.95 7.37 28.79
CA GLN A 51 -22.32 7.75 28.49
C GLN A 51 -22.52 7.59 26.98
N GLN A 52 -23.73 7.19 26.56
CA GLN A 52 -24.12 6.84 25.18
C GLN A 52 -23.94 5.36 24.82
N LYS A 53 -24.39 4.49 25.72
CA LYS A 53 -25.28 3.40 25.30
C LYS A 53 -26.70 3.95 25.29
N GLU A 54 -27.43 3.59 24.25
CA GLU A 54 -28.89 3.61 24.06
C GLU A 54 -29.32 4.36 22.80
N GLU A 55 -30.30 3.75 22.11
CA GLU A 55 -31.03 4.18 20.92
C GLU A 55 -30.37 3.83 19.56
N ILE A 56 -30.94 3.01 18.64
CA ILE A 56 -32.32 2.55 18.39
C ILE A 56 -32.28 1.26 17.54
N LYS A 57 -33.23 0.36 17.82
CA LYS A 57 -33.58 -0.85 17.03
C LYS A 57 -34.66 -0.52 15.95
N ILE A 58 -34.87 -1.48 15.02
CA ILE A 58 -36.10 -1.76 14.21
C ILE A 58 -36.11 -1.06 12.82
N GLN A 59 -36.39 -1.64 11.63
CA GLN A 59 -37.05 -2.89 11.20
C GLN A 59 -36.58 -3.38 9.80
N LYS A 60 -36.90 -4.65 9.51
CA LYS A 60 -36.64 -5.44 8.30
C LYS A 60 -37.69 -5.21 7.19
N GLY A 61 -37.30 -5.37 5.92
CA GLY A 61 -38.27 -5.57 4.82
C GLY A 61 -37.75 -5.56 3.37
N LYS A 62 -37.22 -6.71 2.90
CA LYS A 62 -37.18 -7.24 1.51
C LYS A 62 -36.92 -6.30 0.31
N ARG A 63 -35.70 -6.37 -0.26
CA ARG A 63 -35.45 -6.46 -1.73
C ARG A 63 -34.21 -7.33 -1.99
N ARG A 64 -34.35 -8.33 -2.87
CA ARG A 64 -33.27 -9.21 -3.32
C ARG A 64 -32.53 -8.50 -4.46
N ASN A 65 -31.20 -8.50 -4.41
CA ASN A 65 -30.24 -8.02 -5.44
C ASN A 65 -29.88 -6.52 -5.48
N ALA A 66 -29.94 -5.81 -4.35
CA ALA A 66 -29.21 -4.54 -4.20
C ALA A 66 -28.00 -4.77 -3.30
N ILE A 67 -26.85 -4.19 -3.64
CA ILE A 67 -25.76 -3.95 -2.69
C ILE A 67 -26.40 -3.16 -1.54
N ILE A 68 -26.55 -3.81 -0.38
CA ILE A 68 -27.06 -3.15 0.81
C ILE A 68 -25.94 -2.19 1.23
N PRO A 69 -26.15 -0.87 1.25
CA PRO A 69 -25.26 0.00 1.99
C PRO A 69 -25.35 -0.47 3.44
N VAL A 70 -24.32 -1.16 3.92
CA VAL A 70 -24.16 -1.36 5.36
C VAL A 70 -24.16 0.05 5.93
N ASN A 71 -25.06 0.29 6.88
CA ASN A 71 -25.00 1.50 7.69
C ASN A 71 -23.58 1.55 8.25
N ILE A 72 -22.71 2.34 7.62
CA ILE A 72 -21.50 2.85 8.23
C ILE A 72 -22.08 3.69 9.35
N GLY A 73 -22.27 3.07 10.51
CA GLY A 73 -22.55 3.79 11.73
C GLY A 73 -21.51 4.87 11.74
N ARG A 74 -21.96 6.13 11.66
CA ARG A 74 -21.07 7.28 11.70
C ARG A 74 -20.27 7.10 12.98
N MET A 75 -19.06 6.57 12.89
CA MET A 75 -18.02 6.91 13.84
C MET A 75 -17.79 8.39 13.58
N LEU A 76 -18.59 9.21 14.25
CA LEU A 76 -18.24 10.60 14.50
C LEU A 76 -17.02 10.53 15.40
N ILE A 77 -15.86 10.30 14.79
CA ILE A 77 -14.60 10.71 15.39
C ILE A 77 -14.74 12.23 15.43
N GLN A 78 -14.98 12.76 16.62
CA GLN A 78 -14.74 14.18 16.86
C GLN A 78 -13.25 14.38 16.66
N VAL A 79 -12.87 14.76 15.45
CA VAL A 79 -11.55 15.27 15.16
C VAL A 79 -11.47 16.61 15.88
N GLU A 80 -10.93 16.61 17.09
CA GLU A 80 -10.54 17.86 17.71
C GLU A 80 -9.53 18.54 16.79
N ASN A 81 -9.81 19.81 16.50
CA ASN A 81 -9.07 20.64 15.56
C ASN A 81 -7.57 20.63 15.91
N ALA A 82 -6.81 19.76 15.26
CA ALA A 82 -5.38 19.95 15.16
C ALA A 82 -5.17 21.25 14.37
N GLU A 83 -4.65 22.28 15.02
CA GLU A 83 -4.28 23.54 14.38
C GLU A 83 -3.12 23.29 13.41
N PHE A 84 -3.45 22.88 12.18
CA PHE A 84 -2.49 22.87 11.09
C PHE A 84 -2.32 24.30 10.58
N GLN A 85 -1.07 24.75 10.50
CA GLN A 85 -0.74 26.01 9.85
C GLN A 85 -1.29 25.98 8.42
N GLN A 86 -2.20 26.91 8.12
CA GLN A 86 -2.68 27.12 6.76
C GLN A 86 -1.48 27.35 5.84
N ILE A 87 -1.26 26.43 4.91
CA ILE A 87 -0.31 26.64 3.83
C ILE A 87 -0.91 27.75 2.94
N ASN A 88 -0.37 28.96 3.05
CA ASN A 88 -0.82 30.10 2.26
C ASN A 88 -0.34 29.94 0.81
N TYR A 89 -1.19 29.36 -0.05
CA TYR A 89 -0.96 29.39 -1.48
C TYR A 89 -1.15 30.81 -2.01
N GLN A 90 -0.10 31.42 -2.60
CA GLN A 90 -0.26 32.61 -3.44
C GLN A 90 -0.88 32.19 -4.77
N LEU A 91 -2.21 32.19 -4.81
CA LEU A 91 -3.00 31.80 -5.98
C LEU A 91 -2.87 32.86 -7.10
N ARG A 92 -2.53 32.40 -8.32
CA ARG A 92 -2.76 33.18 -9.54
C ARG A 92 -4.26 33.47 -9.65
N SER A 93 -4.60 34.71 -9.97
CA SER A 93 -5.95 35.27 -10.02
C SER A 93 -7.01 34.34 -10.67
N GLY A 94 -7.73 33.58 -9.83
CA GLY A 94 -8.92 32.81 -10.18
C GLY A 94 -10.19 33.45 -9.61
N LYS A 95 -11.34 33.17 -10.23
CA LYS A 95 -12.66 33.68 -9.79
C LYS A 95 -12.98 33.13 -8.38
N GLU A 96 -13.71 33.88 -7.56
CA GLU A 96 -14.01 33.52 -6.15
C GLU A 96 -14.54 32.07 -5.98
N SER A 97 -15.29 31.55 -6.96
CA SER A 97 -15.79 30.18 -6.97
C SER A 97 -14.71 29.08 -7.04
N GLU A 98 -13.54 29.37 -7.65
CA GLU A 98 -12.42 28.41 -7.71
C GLU A 98 -11.67 28.34 -6.37
N LYS A 99 -11.63 29.45 -5.63
CA LYS A 99 -11.03 29.50 -4.29
C LYS A 99 -11.82 28.67 -3.29
N ASP A 100 -13.15 28.73 -3.36
CA ASP A 100 -14.02 27.94 -2.50
C ASP A 100 -13.85 26.43 -2.78
N ILE A 101 -13.84 26.03 -4.06
CA ILE A 101 -13.64 24.63 -4.45
C ILE A 101 -12.28 24.09 -3.98
N LEU A 102 -11.21 24.86 -4.15
CA LEU A 102 -9.86 24.47 -3.69
C LEU A 102 -9.79 24.37 -2.16
N SER A 103 -10.41 25.31 -1.43
CA SER A 103 -10.52 25.23 0.03
C SER A 103 -11.27 23.97 0.50
N TYR A 104 -12.33 23.55 -0.22
CA TYR A 104 -13.01 22.29 0.04
C TYR A 104 -12.11 21.08 -0.23
N PHE A 105 -11.32 21.09 -1.31
CA PHE A 105 -10.36 20.02 -1.59
C PHE A 105 -9.33 19.90 -0.45
N ASP A 106 -8.73 21.00 -0.02
CA ASP A 106 -7.73 20.99 1.05
C ASP A 106 -8.31 20.48 2.37
N LYS A 107 -9.54 20.89 2.72
CA LYS A 107 -10.21 20.40 3.91
C LYS A 107 -10.42 18.88 3.89
N PHE A 108 -11.01 18.33 2.83
CA PHE A 108 -11.23 16.88 2.73
C PHE A 108 -9.92 16.10 2.68
N ARG A 109 -8.88 16.66 2.05
CA ARG A 109 -7.55 16.05 2.03
C ARG A 109 -6.98 15.89 3.44
N CYS A 110 -7.05 16.93 4.26
CA CYS A 110 -6.62 16.87 5.66
C CYS A 110 -7.43 15.84 6.46
N GLU A 111 -8.75 15.84 6.32
CA GLU A 111 -9.63 14.88 7.02
C GLU A 111 -9.33 13.42 6.61
N ILE A 112 -9.12 13.17 5.31
CA ILE A 112 -8.75 11.84 4.80
C ILE A 112 -7.40 11.40 5.38
N TYR A 113 -6.40 12.28 5.36
CA TYR A 113 -5.07 11.95 5.88
C TYR A 113 -5.08 11.64 7.37
N GLN A 114 -5.81 12.42 8.16
CA GLN A 114 -5.99 12.16 9.58
C GLN A 114 -6.69 10.83 9.85
N TYR A 115 -7.75 10.53 9.09
CA TYR A 115 -8.45 9.25 9.19
C TYR A 115 -7.51 8.07 8.90
N GLU A 116 -6.68 8.17 7.86
CA GLU A 116 -5.73 7.13 7.50
C GLU A 116 -4.64 6.92 8.54
N LEU A 117 -4.12 8.00 9.15
CA LEU A 117 -3.18 7.92 10.26
C LEU A 117 -3.78 7.20 11.47
N VAL A 118 -5.06 7.49 11.79
CA VAL A 118 -5.76 6.81 12.89
C VAL A 118 -5.91 5.31 12.58
N ILE A 119 -6.28 4.95 11.35
CA ILE A 119 -6.36 3.54 10.94
C ILE A 119 -5.00 2.86 11.07
N GLU A 120 -3.94 3.48 10.56
CA GLU A 120 -2.60 2.93 10.58
C GLU A 120 -2.10 2.65 12.00
N GLN A 121 -2.41 3.55 12.94
CA GLN A 121 -2.10 3.36 14.36
C GLN A 121 -2.89 2.22 15.02
N GLN A 122 -4.07 1.90 14.50
CA GLN A 122 -4.92 0.81 15.00
C GLN A 122 -4.53 -0.56 14.42
N LEU A 123 -3.66 -0.61 13.40
CA LEU A 123 -3.24 -1.86 12.80
C LEU A 123 -2.32 -2.64 13.75
N ASN A 124 -2.73 -3.87 14.05
CA ASN A 124 -1.92 -4.79 14.83
C ASN A 124 -0.66 -5.16 14.04
N LYS A 125 0.50 -5.11 14.69
CA LYS A 125 1.75 -5.58 14.07
C LYS A 125 1.64 -7.07 13.78
N LEU A 126 1.99 -7.46 12.55
CA LEU A 126 2.03 -8.86 12.14
C LEU A 126 3.06 -9.64 12.95
N ASN A 127 2.62 -10.66 13.67
CA ASN A 127 3.49 -11.64 14.28
C ASN A 127 3.57 -12.88 13.39
N ILE A 128 4.71 -13.13 12.75
CA ILE A 128 4.88 -14.30 11.87
C ILE A 128 4.93 -15.61 12.65
N ASP A 129 5.43 -15.57 13.88
CA ASP A 129 5.69 -16.77 14.69
C ASP A 129 4.39 -17.48 15.10
N GLN A 130 3.23 -16.88 14.87
CA GLN A 130 1.91 -17.50 15.04
C GLN A 130 1.52 -18.44 13.89
N HIS A 131 2.32 -18.52 12.83
CA HIS A 131 2.08 -19.35 11.64
C HIS A 131 3.19 -20.38 11.41
N ASP A 132 2.89 -21.42 10.64
CA ASP A 132 3.79 -22.53 10.35
C ASP A 132 4.64 -22.24 9.09
N PHE A 133 5.21 -21.03 9.04
CA PHE A 133 6.17 -20.59 8.02
C PHE A 133 7.06 -19.45 8.53
N THR A 134 8.24 -19.29 7.93
CA THR A 134 9.20 -18.26 8.33
C THR A 134 8.95 -16.92 7.64
N GLY A 135 9.54 -15.85 8.18
CA GLY A 135 9.51 -14.54 7.53
C GLY A 135 10.13 -14.54 6.14
N GLU A 136 11.20 -15.32 5.90
CA GLU A 136 11.83 -15.50 4.59
C GLU A 136 10.92 -16.22 3.59
N GLN A 137 10.13 -17.21 4.05
CA GLN A 137 9.13 -17.88 3.22
C GLN A 137 8.05 -16.90 2.78
N LEU A 138 7.61 -15.99 3.67
CA LEU A 138 6.69 -14.92 3.31
C LEU A 138 7.31 -13.96 2.29
N GLU A 139 8.54 -13.49 2.49
CA GLU A 139 9.23 -12.63 1.51
C GLU A 139 9.26 -13.28 0.12
N ARG A 140 9.62 -14.57 0.06
CA ARG A 140 9.69 -15.33 -1.20
C ARG A 140 8.34 -15.41 -1.90
N VAL A 141 7.26 -15.59 -1.14
CA VAL A 141 5.90 -15.62 -1.71
C VAL A 141 5.49 -14.24 -2.21
N LEU A 142 5.76 -13.17 -1.46
CA LEU A 142 5.46 -11.80 -1.89
C LEU A 142 6.27 -11.41 -3.15
N ASP A 143 7.57 -11.74 -3.20
CA ASP A 143 8.40 -11.54 -4.39
C ASP A 143 7.85 -12.29 -5.61
N TRP A 144 7.47 -13.56 -5.41
CA TRP A 144 6.80 -14.35 -6.45
C TRP A 144 5.47 -13.71 -6.90
N MET A 145 4.65 -13.20 -5.98
CA MET A 145 3.40 -12.49 -6.32
C MET A 145 3.70 -11.29 -7.22
N VAL A 146 4.62 -10.42 -6.81
CA VAL A 146 4.99 -9.22 -7.57
C VAL A 146 5.52 -9.60 -8.95
N TYR A 147 6.38 -10.61 -9.05
CA TYR A 147 6.88 -11.11 -10.33
C TYR A 147 5.74 -11.59 -11.25
N LYS A 148 4.80 -12.37 -10.71
CA LYS A 148 3.65 -12.88 -11.47
C LYS A 148 2.74 -11.76 -11.95
N MET A 149 2.44 -10.80 -11.08
CA MET A 149 1.59 -9.65 -11.39
C MET A 149 2.24 -8.73 -12.43
N LYS A 150 3.53 -8.41 -12.30
CA LYS A 150 4.27 -7.61 -13.30
C LYS A 150 4.31 -8.29 -14.68
N LYS A 151 4.31 -9.62 -14.72
CA LYS A 151 4.24 -10.38 -15.99
C LYS A 151 2.82 -10.38 -16.59
N PHE A 152 1.79 -10.29 -15.75
CA PHE A 152 0.39 -10.24 -16.16
C PHE A 152 0.03 -8.81 -16.62
N ARG A 153 -0.02 -8.59 -17.94
CA ARG A 153 -0.12 -7.25 -18.56
C ARG A 153 -1.31 -6.37 -18.13
N LYS A 154 -2.31 -6.92 -17.43
CA LYS A 154 -3.54 -6.21 -17.04
C LYS A 154 -3.53 -5.68 -15.60
N VAL A 155 -2.49 -5.95 -14.81
CA VAL A 155 -2.45 -5.57 -13.39
C VAL A 155 -1.84 -4.18 -13.22
N THR A 156 -2.54 -3.28 -12.55
CA THR A 156 -2.00 -1.97 -12.18
C THR A 156 -1.03 -2.08 -10.98
N ILE A 157 -0.14 -1.09 -10.83
CA ILE A 157 0.74 -1.00 -9.67
C ILE A 157 -0.08 -0.97 -8.38
N GLU A 158 -1.20 -0.24 -8.38
CA GLU A 158 -2.10 -0.16 -7.23
C GLU A 158 -2.63 -1.54 -6.82
N THR A 159 -3.02 -2.38 -7.77
CA THR A 159 -3.43 -3.78 -7.50
C THR A 159 -2.32 -4.59 -6.83
N ILE A 160 -1.05 -4.38 -7.19
CA ILE A 160 0.10 -5.07 -6.56
C ILE A 160 0.19 -4.72 -5.08
N PHE A 161 0.24 -3.42 -4.77
CA PHE A 161 0.31 -2.97 -3.39
C PHE A 161 -0.92 -3.39 -2.59
N LYS A 162 -2.10 -3.34 -3.22
CA LYS A 162 -3.35 -3.79 -2.60
C LYS A 162 -3.31 -5.28 -2.24
N ALA A 163 -2.76 -6.12 -3.13
CA ALA A 163 -2.64 -7.55 -2.89
C ALA A 163 -1.67 -7.87 -1.76
N ILE A 164 -0.53 -7.18 -1.69
CA ILE A 164 0.44 -7.36 -0.60
C ILE A 164 -0.19 -6.99 0.74
N GLU A 165 -0.83 -5.82 0.82
CA GLU A 165 -1.49 -5.38 2.06
C GLU A 165 -2.63 -6.32 2.45
N LEU A 166 -3.39 -6.85 1.48
CA LEU A 166 -4.43 -7.85 1.75
C LEU A 166 -3.89 -9.14 2.38
N VAL A 167 -2.72 -9.60 1.93
CA VAL A 167 -2.02 -10.73 2.56
C VAL A 167 -1.70 -10.39 4.01
N TYR A 168 -1.09 -9.24 4.27
CA TYR A 168 -0.72 -8.84 5.62
C TYR A 168 -1.92 -8.72 6.56
N GLN A 169 -2.99 -8.05 6.13
CA GLN A 169 -4.22 -7.92 6.89
C GLN A 169 -4.83 -9.29 7.21
N TYR A 170 -4.83 -10.22 6.26
CA TYR A 170 -5.35 -11.56 6.50
C TYR A 170 -4.48 -12.35 7.49
N LEU A 171 -3.16 -12.28 7.37
CA LEU A 171 -2.23 -12.94 8.28
C LEU A 171 -2.35 -12.40 9.71
N GLN A 172 -2.51 -11.07 9.88
CA GLN A 172 -2.70 -10.45 11.20
C GLN A 172 -3.95 -10.95 11.93
N ASN A 173 -4.98 -11.39 11.20
CA ASN A 173 -6.27 -11.84 11.75
C ASN A 173 -6.40 -13.38 11.78
N THR A 174 -5.31 -14.11 11.59
CA THR A 174 -5.31 -15.58 11.57
C THR A 174 -4.11 -16.17 12.32
N ILE A 175 -4.17 -17.46 12.63
CA ILE A 175 -3.11 -18.21 13.31
C ILE A 175 -2.98 -19.61 12.67
N HIS A 176 -1.82 -20.25 12.87
CA HIS A 176 -1.54 -21.64 12.44
C HIS A 176 -1.77 -21.89 10.95
N LEU A 177 -1.34 -20.95 10.10
CA LEU A 177 -1.40 -21.11 8.66
C LEU A 177 -0.15 -21.82 8.17
N THR A 178 -0.32 -22.79 7.28
CA THR A 178 0.78 -23.49 6.63
C THR A 178 1.31 -22.72 5.42
N PHE A 179 2.55 -23.02 5.02
CA PHE A 179 3.13 -22.44 3.81
C PHE A 179 2.30 -22.72 2.54
N LYS A 180 1.64 -23.88 2.43
CA LYS A 180 0.77 -24.20 1.28
C LYS A 180 -0.46 -23.29 1.26
N GLU A 181 -1.05 -23.01 2.41
CA GLU A 181 -2.17 -22.07 2.53
C GLU A 181 -1.74 -20.65 2.18
N LEU A 182 -0.53 -20.23 2.59
CA LEU A 182 0.00 -18.90 2.26
C LEU A 182 0.03 -18.65 0.75
N GLU A 183 0.40 -19.64 -0.06
CA GLU A 183 0.41 -19.51 -1.53
C GLU A 183 -1.01 -19.37 -2.10
N LEU A 184 -1.98 -20.13 -1.58
CA LEU A 184 -3.39 -20.00 -1.99
C LEU A 184 -3.96 -18.63 -1.57
N ILE A 185 -3.67 -18.18 -0.35
CA ILE A 185 -4.03 -16.85 0.16
C ILE A 185 -3.45 -15.76 -0.75
N SER A 186 -2.20 -15.92 -1.15
CA SER A 186 -1.50 -14.99 -2.02
C SER A 186 -2.15 -14.90 -3.39
N GLY A 187 -2.44 -16.05 -4.02
CA GLY A 187 -3.21 -16.10 -5.27
C GLY A 187 -4.60 -15.47 -5.16
N CYS A 188 -5.32 -15.76 -4.07
CA CYS A 188 -6.62 -15.19 -3.81
C CYS A 188 -6.55 -13.67 -3.55
N SER A 189 -5.48 -13.18 -2.91
CA SER A 189 -5.26 -11.76 -2.65
C SER A 189 -5.08 -10.97 -3.95
N ILE A 190 -4.37 -11.54 -4.94
CA ILE A 190 -4.26 -10.99 -6.30
C ILE A 190 -5.65 -10.87 -6.92
N TYR A 191 -6.45 -11.93 -6.85
CA TYR A 191 -7.79 -11.97 -7.43
C TYR A 191 -8.73 -10.91 -6.84
N ILE A 192 -8.83 -10.87 -5.49
CA ILE A 192 -9.66 -9.88 -4.79
C ILE A 192 -9.20 -8.46 -5.14
N SER A 193 -7.89 -8.20 -5.09
CA SER A 193 -7.35 -6.86 -5.35
C SER A 193 -7.64 -6.41 -6.78
N SER A 194 -7.53 -7.30 -7.77
CA SER A 194 -7.85 -6.96 -9.16
C SER A 194 -9.32 -6.56 -9.33
N LYS A 195 -10.25 -7.20 -8.61
CA LYS A 195 -11.68 -6.85 -8.61
C LYS A 195 -12.00 -5.54 -7.93
N LEU A 196 -11.14 -5.08 -7.02
CA LEU A 196 -11.32 -3.82 -6.29
C LEU A 196 -10.75 -2.63 -7.05
N VAL A 197 -9.66 -2.82 -7.78
CA VAL A 197 -8.84 -1.72 -8.34
C VAL A 197 -8.91 -1.66 -9.86
N ASP A 198 -8.81 -2.80 -10.55
CA ASP A 198 -8.66 -2.80 -12.00
C ASP A 198 -10.03 -2.67 -12.69
N LEU A 199 -10.08 -1.87 -13.77
CA LEU A 199 -11.28 -1.75 -14.61
C LEU A 199 -11.68 -3.10 -15.23
N TYR A 200 -10.68 -3.92 -15.56
CA TYR A 200 -10.84 -5.27 -16.10
C TYR A 200 -10.11 -6.26 -15.20
N PRO A 201 -10.79 -6.83 -14.18
CA PRO A 201 -10.16 -7.73 -13.24
C PRO A 201 -9.67 -9.01 -13.91
N ILE A 202 -8.76 -9.71 -13.23
CA ILE A 202 -8.26 -11.00 -13.69
C ILE A 202 -9.40 -12.01 -13.62
N TYR A 203 -9.66 -12.73 -14.72
CA TYR A 203 -10.61 -13.84 -14.69
C TYR A 203 -10.05 -14.99 -13.86
N ILE A 204 -10.92 -15.68 -13.13
CA ILE A 204 -10.49 -16.77 -12.25
C ILE A 204 -9.74 -17.89 -13.00
N ASP A 205 -10.15 -18.18 -14.24
CA ASP A 205 -9.48 -19.17 -15.09
C ASP A 205 -8.04 -18.74 -15.44
N ASP A 206 -7.85 -17.46 -15.81
CA ASP A 206 -6.53 -16.88 -16.11
C ASP A 206 -5.63 -16.89 -14.86
N LEU A 207 -6.19 -16.58 -13.69
CA LEU A 207 -5.47 -16.66 -12.42
C LEU A 207 -4.98 -18.09 -12.15
N CYS A 208 -5.87 -19.08 -12.26
CA CYS A 208 -5.55 -20.49 -12.03
C CYS A 208 -4.48 -20.98 -13.02
N GLN A 209 -4.60 -20.63 -14.30
CA GLN A 209 -3.71 -21.13 -15.36
C GLN A 209 -2.36 -20.38 -15.40
N GLU A 210 -2.36 -19.05 -15.44
CA GLU A 210 -1.15 -18.25 -15.70
C GLU A 210 -0.39 -17.89 -14.42
N VAL A 211 -1.13 -17.49 -13.37
CA VAL A 211 -0.55 -17.03 -12.11
C VAL A 211 -0.18 -18.25 -11.25
N LEU A 212 -1.16 -19.10 -10.97
CA LEU A 212 -1.05 -20.26 -10.06
C LEU A 212 -0.63 -21.57 -10.73
N GLN A 213 -0.37 -21.57 -12.04
CA GLN A 213 0.20 -22.71 -12.78
C GLN A 213 -0.57 -24.02 -12.57
N SER A 214 -1.91 -23.95 -12.55
CA SER A 214 -2.82 -25.10 -12.39
C SER A 214 -2.67 -25.88 -11.08
N LYS A 215 -2.06 -25.28 -10.04
CA LYS A 215 -1.94 -25.90 -8.71
C LYS A 215 -3.26 -25.91 -7.93
N TYR A 216 -4.16 -24.98 -8.25
CA TYR A 216 -5.45 -24.78 -7.59
C TYR A 216 -6.57 -24.72 -8.61
N TYR A 217 -7.76 -25.12 -8.19
CA TYR A 217 -8.98 -25.05 -8.97
C TYR A 217 -9.78 -23.78 -8.64
N ASN A 218 -10.70 -23.40 -9.52
CA ASN A 218 -11.59 -22.26 -9.29
C ASN A 218 -12.36 -22.37 -7.97
N SER A 219 -12.75 -23.58 -7.56
CA SER A 219 -13.41 -23.83 -6.28
C SER A 219 -12.56 -23.43 -5.08
N ASP A 220 -11.24 -23.69 -5.14
CA ASP A 220 -10.30 -23.37 -4.06
C ASP A 220 -10.19 -21.86 -3.89
N ILE A 221 -10.11 -21.13 -5.00
CA ILE A 221 -10.02 -19.67 -5.01
C ILE A 221 -11.32 -19.03 -4.50
N LEU A 222 -12.49 -19.52 -4.95
CA LEU A 222 -13.78 -18.99 -4.48
C LEU A 222 -14.04 -19.29 -2.99
N GLN A 223 -13.63 -20.47 -2.52
CA GLN A 223 -13.73 -20.81 -1.11
C GLN A 223 -12.80 -19.95 -0.27
N GLN A 224 -11.55 -19.77 -0.72
CA GLN A 224 -10.58 -18.92 -0.04
C GLN A 224 -11.02 -17.46 -0.04
N GLU A 225 -11.57 -16.96 -1.15
CA GLU A 225 -12.11 -15.60 -1.24
C GLU A 225 -13.17 -15.35 -0.17
N ARG A 226 -14.14 -16.26 -0.07
CA ARG A 226 -15.20 -16.17 0.92
C ARG A 226 -14.62 -16.15 2.34
N LYS A 227 -13.65 -17.02 2.61
CA LYS A 227 -12.97 -17.12 3.92
C LYS A 227 -12.23 -15.81 4.25
N MET A 228 -11.48 -15.25 3.30
CA MET A 228 -10.77 -13.98 3.47
C MET A 228 -11.71 -12.81 3.76
N CYS A 229 -12.75 -12.65 2.94
CA CYS A 229 -13.74 -11.59 3.12
C CYS A 229 -14.44 -11.68 4.49
N GLN A 230 -14.74 -12.89 4.97
CA GLN A 230 -15.35 -13.10 6.28
C GLN A 230 -14.41 -12.77 7.43
N ILE A 231 -13.15 -13.23 7.38
CA ILE A 231 -12.14 -12.96 8.42
C ILE A 231 -11.86 -11.46 8.52
N LEU A 232 -11.81 -10.76 7.38
CA LEU A 232 -11.57 -9.32 7.34
C LEU A 232 -12.84 -8.49 7.57
N ASN A 233 -13.99 -9.11 7.89
CA ASN A 233 -15.28 -8.43 8.04
C ASN A 233 -15.63 -7.53 6.84
N TYR A 234 -15.22 -7.92 5.64
CA TYR A 234 -15.35 -7.14 4.40
C TYR A 234 -14.65 -5.76 4.42
N SER A 235 -13.74 -5.53 5.37
CA SER A 235 -12.88 -4.35 5.44
C SER A 235 -11.70 -4.49 4.47
N LEU A 236 -11.98 -4.33 3.17
CA LEU A 236 -11.01 -4.48 2.09
C LEU A 236 -10.45 -3.12 1.60
N CYS A 237 -10.96 -2.02 2.15
CA CYS A 237 -10.58 -0.65 1.79
C CYS A 237 -9.52 -0.11 2.75
N PHE A 238 -8.30 -0.60 2.62
CA PHE A 238 -7.10 -0.05 3.26
C PHE A 238 -6.34 0.88 2.31
N THR A 239 -5.73 1.91 2.88
CA THR A 239 -4.75 2.74 2.19
C THR A 239 -3.48 1.95 1.97
N THR A 240 -2.83 2.17 0.83
CA THR A 240 -1.53 1.56 0.53
C THR A 240 -0.45 2.62 0.50
N SER A 241 0.79 2.21 0.76
CA SER A 241 1.96 3.09 0.63
C SER A 241 2.10 3.70 -0.77
N SER A 242 1.69 2.99 -1.82
CA SER A 242 1.69 3.52 -3.19
C SER A 242 0.69 4.66 -3.41
N GLN A 243 -0.47 4.62 -2.75
CA GLN A 243 -1.44 5.73 -2.79
C GLN A 243 -0.88 6.96 -2.07
N LEU A 244 -0.17 6.76 -0.95
CA LEU A 244 0.51 7.84 -0.23
C LEU A 244 1.60 8.48 -1.08
N VAL A 245 2.47 7.68 -1.71
CA VAL A 245 3.47 8.18 -2.68
C VAL A 245 2.79 8.96 -3.80
N HIS A 246 1.72 8.43 -4.39
CA HIS A 246 1.03 9.10 -5.47
C HIS A 246 0.52 10.48 -5.05
N ARG A 247 -0.07 10.60 -3.86
CA ARG A 247 -0.55 11.88 -3.32
C ARG A 247 0.58 12.89 -3.11
N ILE A 248 1.68 12.46 -2.47
CA ILE A 248 2.85 13.32 -2.25
C ILE A 248 3.43 13.80 -3.59
N LEU A 249 3.54 12.92 -4.58
CA LEU A 249 4.03 13.31 -5.90
C LEU A 249 3.06 14.23 -6.66
N MET A 250 1.75 14.14 -6.42
CA MET A 250 0.78 15.08 -6.97
C MET A 250 0.94 16.48 -6.37
N ASP A 251 1.25 16.58 -5.07
CA ASP A 251 1.52 17.87 -4.42
C ASP A 251 2.81 18.51 -4.90
N LEU A 252 3.83 17.69 -5.16
CA LEU A 252 5.11 18.14 -5.66
C LEU A 252 5.13 18.32 -7.18
N ARG A 253 4.02 18.00 -7.88
CA ARG A 253 3.97 17.92 -9.35
C ARG A 253 4.43 19.20 -10.02
N ASP A 254 3.89 20.35 -9.62
CA ASP A 254 4.21 21.63 -10.24
C ASP A 254 5.68 22.01 -10.05
N LEU A 255 6.28 21.65 -8.91
CA LEU A 255 7.69 21.88 -8.63
C LEU A 255 8.57 20.94 -9.45
N ILE A 256 8.20 19.67 -9.53
CA ILE A 256 8.95 18.64 -10.26
C ILE A 256 8.91 18.91 -11.77
N GLU A 257 7.76 19.26 -12.34
CA GLU A 257 7.60 19.57 -13.78
C GLU A 257 8.29 20.88 -14.19
N GLN A 258 8.59 21.79 -13.26
CA GLN A 258 9.41 22.98 -13.53
C GLN A 258 10.91 22.67 -13.65
N ILE A 259 11.38 21.64 -12.95
CA ILE A 259 12.80 21.32 -12.85
C ILE A 259 13.18 20.22 -13.84
N TYR A 260 12.28 19.27 -14.09
CA TYR A 260 12.55 18.06 -14.86
C TYR A 260 11.62 17.90 -16.06
N ASP A 261 12.15 17.32 -17.13
CA ASP A 261 11.36 16.92 -18.28
C ASP A 261 10.48 15.70 -17.97
N LYS A 262 9.44 15.50 -18.78
CA LYS A 262 8.44 14.45 -18.56
C LYS A 262 9.06 13.05 -18.49
N GLU A 263 10.12 12.80 -19.27
CA GLU A 263 10.80 11.50 -19.27
C GLU A 263 11.53 11.26 -17.94
N LYS A 264 12.26 12.25 -17.42
CA LYS A 264 12.93 12.13 -16.13
C LYS A 264 11.95 11.94 -14.99
N VAL A 265 10.81 12.65 -15.00
CA VAL A 265 9.76 12.48 -13.97
C VAL A 265 9.23 11.04 -13.93
N GLU A 266 8.99 10.43 -15.09
CA GLU A 266 8.51 9.04 -15.15
C GLU A 266 9.60 8.06 -14.69
N GLN A 267 10.87 8.30 -15.03
CA GLN A 267 11.99 7.50 -14.52
C GLN A 267 12.11 7.58 -12.99
N LEU A 268 11.97 8.77 -12.42
CA LEU A 268 11.98 8.97 -10.96
C LEU A 268 10.81 8.25 -10.30
N ARG A 269 9.61 8.37 -10.87
CA ARG A 269 8.41 7.67 -10.39
C ARG A 269 8.62 6.16 -10.38
N GLN A 270 9.17 5.60 -11.45
CA GLN A 270 9.43 4.17 -11.53
C GLN A 270 10.44 3.71 -10.47
N LYS A 271 11.52 4.48 -10.24
CA LYS A 271 12.49 4.20 -9.17
C LYS A 271 11.86 4.23 -7.78
N ILE A 272 11.03 5.23 -7.49
CA ILE A 272 10.31 5.32 -6.21
C ILE A 272 9.44 4.08 -6.01
N ILE A 273 8.70 3.65 -7.04
CA ILE A 273 7.84 2.46 -6.95
C ILE A 273 8.66 1.18 -6.74
N ASP A 274 9.80 1.02 -7.40
CA ASP A 274 10.65 -0.16 -7.23
C ASP A 274 11.30 -0.20 -5.82
N ASN A 275 11.75 0.96 -5.31
CA ASN A 275 12.21 1.09 -3.91
C ASN A 275 11.08 0.78 -2.91
N LEU A 276 9.87 1.23 -3.20
CA LEU A 276 8.71 0.99 -2.34
C LEU A 276 8.30 -0.47 -2.32
N LEU A 277 8.29 -1.15 -3.47
CA LEU A 277 8.05 -2.60 -3.55
C LEU A 277 9.09 -3.37 -2.75
N TYR A 278 10.36 -2.96 -2.82
CA TYR A 278 11.42 -3.57 -2.03
C TYR A 278 11.15 -3.43 -0.52
N MET A 279 10.70 -2.25 -0.07
CA MET A 279 10.30 -2.03 1.32
C MET A 279 9.04 -2.80 1.74
N GLU A 280 8.09 -3.02 0.83
CA GLU A 280 6.89 -3.79 1.16
C GLU A 280 7.17 -5.29 1.29
N ILE A 281 8.12 -5.83 0.53
CA ILE A 281 8.47 -7.25 0.60
C ILE A 281 9.41 -7.54 1.79
N GLY A 282 10.37 -6.65 2.05
CA GLY A 282 11.45 -6.87 3.01
C GLY A 282 10.98 -6.99 4.46
N GLN A 283 11.38 -8.06 5.13
CA GLN A 283 11.10 -8.37 6.53
C GLN A 283 11.62 -7.28 7.47
N GLU A 284 12.78 -6.72 7.16
CA GLU A 284 13.39 -5.64 7.93
C GLU A 284 12.52 -4.36 8.01
N PHE A 285 11.62 -4.14 7.04
CA PHE A 285 10.82 -2.91 6.94
C PHE A 285 9.37 -3.08 7.41
N ARG A 286 8.96 -4.29 7.85
CA ARG A 286 7.57 -4.57 8.25
C ARG A 286 7.06 -3.71 9.40
N GLN A 287 7.96 -3.24 10.27
CA GLN A 287 7.59 -2.42 11.43
C GLN A 287 7.45 -0.93 11.10
N ILE A 288 7.87 -0.52 9.90
CA ILE A 288 7.79 0.87 9.45
C ILE A 288 6.37 1.12 8.94
N SER A 289 5.78 2.25 9.33
CA SER A 289 4.49 2.71 8.82
C SER A 289 4.53 2.92 7.30
N GLN A 290 3.43 2.67 6.60
CA GLN A 290 3.23 2.95 5.19
C GLN A 290 3.57 4.41 4.85
N CYS A 291 3.20 5.37 5.71
CA CYS A 291 3.58 6.77 5.54
C CYS A 291 5.11 6.96 5.53
N ASN A 292 5.81 6.36 6.49
CA ASN A 292 7.26 6.49 6.58
C ASN A 292 7.97 5.74 5.44
N LYS A 293 7.44 4.59 4.98
CA LYS A 293 7.93 3.91 3.78
C LYS A 293 7.81 4.82 2.55
N ALA A 294 6.63 5.42 2.35
CA ALA A 294 6.37 6.31 1.23
C ALA A 294 7.34 7.51 1.19
N LEU A 295 7.47 8.22 2.31
CA LEU A 295 8.38 9.37 2.43
C LEU A 295 9.84 8.96 2.21
N ALA A 296 10.27 7.87 2.82
CA ALA A 296 11.66 7.44 2.73
C ALA A 296 12.04 6.97 1.33
N CYS A 297 11.14 6.33 0.58
CA CYS A 297 11.40 6.00 -0.83
C CYS A 297 11.56 7.23 -1.72
N ILE A 298 10.78 8.29 -1.47
CA ILE A 298 10.90 9.56 -2.18
C ILE A 298 12.25 10.20 -1.86
N LEU A 299 12.58 10.35 -0.57
CA LEU A 299 13.84 10.93 -0.11
C LEU A 299 15.06 10.14 -0.61
N LEU A 300 15.02 8.81 -0.53
CA LEU A 300 16.08 7.95 -1.04
C LEU A 300 16.30 8.18 -2.53
N THR A 301 15.24 8.23 -3.32
CA THR A 301 15.35 8.45 -4.78
C THR A 301 15.90 9.84 -5.07
N MET A 302 15.52 10.86 -4.29
CA MET A 302 16.09 12.20 -4.43
C MET A 302 17.59 12.22 -4.13
N ILE A 303 18.03 11.52 -3.08
CA ILE A 303 19.44 11.40 -2.70
C ILE A 303 20.23 10.65 -3.78
N GLU A 304 19.74 9.50 -4.24
CA GLU A 304 20.41 8.68 -5.26
C GLU A 304 20.62 9.42 -6.59
N GLU A 305 19.66 10.27 -6.95
CA GLU A 305 19.70 11.05 -8.19
C GLU A 305 20.45 12.39 -8.04
N ASN A 306 21.05 12.65 -6.88
CA ASN A 306 21.69 13.91 -6.51
C ASN A 306 20.78 15.11 -6.83
N ILE A 307 19.47 14.97 -6.58
CA ILE A 307 18.54 16.09 -6.64
C ILE A 307 18.97 17.04 -5.53
N GLU A 308 19.65 18.13 -5.90
CA GLU A 308 20.26 19.07 -4.97
C GLU A 308 19.30 19.43 -3.82
N SER A 309 19.89 19.66 -2.65
CA SER A 309 19.31 20.03 -1.35
C SER A 309 18.41 21.29 -1.31
N ARG A 310 17.91 21.75 -2.47
CA ARG A 310 16.97 22.86 -2.63
C ARG A 310 15.51 22.45 -2.49
N VAL A 311 15.19 21.16 -2.61
CA VAL A 311 13.87 20.63 -2.24
C VAL A 311 13.95 20.15 -0.80
N VAL A 312 14.01 21.10 0.13
CA VAL A 312 13.72 20.82 1.54
C VAL A 312 12.24 20.46 1.57
N ILE A 313 11.93 19.17 1.68
CA ILE A 313 10.60 18.72 2.08
C ILE A 313 10.49 19.17 3.55
N ILE A 314 9.85 20.32 3.76
CA ILE A 314 9.50 20.86 5.08
C ILE A 314 8.37 20.03 5.67
#